data_AF-A0A7Y4QM39-F1
#
_entry.id   AF-A0A7Y4QM39-F1
#
_cell.length_a   1.000
_cell.length_b   1.000
_cell.length_c   1.000
_cell.angle_alpha   90.00
_cell.angle_beta   90.00
_cell.angle_gamma   90.00
#
_symmetry.space_group_name_H-M   'P 1'
#
loop_
_entity.id
_entity.type
_entity.pdbx_description
1 polymer ?
#
loop_
_entity_poly.entity_id
_entity_poly.type
_entity_poly.pdbx_seq_one_letter_code
_entity_poly.pdbx_strand_id
1 'polypeptide(L)' 'MKQRVQISNVAKAKRWALRLSARVEKVLAAHPHADPDNVRHTLILLEQPPLERLQRSLIRGRATAIYRK' A
#
# COMPACT_ATOMS: atom_id res chain seq x y z
N MET A 1 27.59 14.16 -4.36
CA MET A 1 26.16 14.36 -4.72
C MET A 1 25.30 13.10 -4.51
N LYS A 2 25.70 11.92 -5.01
CA LYS A 2 24.92 10.66 -4.90
C LYS A 2 24.49 10.29 -3.47
N GLN A 3 25.36 10.44 -2.47
CA GLN A 3 25.08 10.09 -1.07
C GLN A 3 23.98 10.96 -0.42
N ARG A 4 23.93 12.27 -0.75
CA ARG A 4 22.87 13.17 -0.25
C ARG A 4 21.50 12.81 -0.82
N VAL A 5 21.43 12.42 -2.10
CA VAL A 5 20.20 11.96 -2.76
C VAL A 5 19.69 10.65 -2.15
N GLN A 6 20.60 9.75 -1.76
CA GLN A 6 20.22 8.48 -1.13
C GLN A 6 19.63 8.69 0.28
N ILE A 7 20.25 9.55 1.10
CA ILE A 7 19.74 9.91 2.43
C ILE A 7 18.36 10.57 2.33
N SER A 8 18.16 11.48 1.36
CA SER A 8 16.87 12.15 1.19
C SER A 8 15.75 11.17 0.76
N ASN A 9 16.07 10.18 -0.08
CA ASN A 9 15.14 9.12 -0.46
C ASN A 9 14.73 8.24 0.73
N VAL A 10 15.68 7.85 1.59
CA VAL A 10 15.37 7.09 2.82
C VAL A 10 14.46 7.89 3.74
N ALA A 11 14.76 9.17 3.97
CA ALA A 11 13.93 10.04 4.80
C ALA A 11 12.51 10.21 4.22
N LYS A 12 12.38 10.31 2.89
CA LYS A 12 11.08 10.38 2.20
C LYS A 12 10.30 9.07 2.36
N ALA A 13 10.95 7.92 2.20
CA ALA A 13 10.35 6.62 2.39
C ALA A 13 9.87 6.41 3.84
N LYS A 14 10.67 6.81 4.83
CA LYS A 14 10.29 6.74 6.25
C LYS A 14 9.05 7.60 6.54
N ARG A 15 9.02 8.84 6.07
CA ARG A 15 7.85 9.73 6.25
C ARG A 15 6.60 9.16 5.57
N TRP A 16 6.76 8.60 4.37
CA TRP A 16 5.66 7.94 3.67
C TRP A 16 5.12 6.75 4.47
N ALA A 17 6.00 5.87 4.97
CA ALA A 17 5.61 4.71 5.77
C ALA A 17 4.86 5.10 7.04
N LEU A 18 5.31 6.13 7.76
CA LEU A 18 4.62 6.64 8.97
C LEU A 18 3.20 7.13 8.65
N ARG A 19 3.03 7.88 7.55
CA ARG A 19 1.70 8.34 7.12
C ARG A 19 0.80 7.19 6.70
N LEU A 20 1.35 6.18 6.04
CA LEU A 20 0.60 4.98 5.66
C LEU A 20 0.12 4.24 6.91
N SER A 21 0.99 4.01 7.90
CA SER A 21 0.62 3.35 9.16
C SER A 21 -0.49 4.09 9.89
N ALA A 22 -0.39 5.42 10.03
CA ALA A 22 -1.43 6.22 10.68
C ALA A 22 -2.78 6.13 9.95
N ARG A 23 -2.78 6.05 8.60
CA ARG A 23 -4.01 5.86 7.81
C ARG A 23 -4.60 4.46 8.01
N VAL A 24 -3.76 3.43 8.10
CA VAL A 24 -4.20 2.05 8.40
C VAL A 24 -4.87 2.00 9.77
N GLU A 25 -4.23 2.55 10.80
CA GLU A 25 -4.78 2.62 12.16
C GLU A 25 -6.14 3.32 12.19
N LYS A 26 -6.28 4.45 11.49
CA LYS A 26 -7.55 5.16 11.39
C LYS A 26 -8.67 4.32 10.76
N VAL A 27 -8.35 3.55 9.71
CA VAL A 27 -9.34 2.68 9.05
C VAL A 27 -9.72 1.51 9.95
N LEU A 28 -8.75 0.88 10.62
CA LEU A 28 -9.00 -0.23 11.53
C LEU A 28 -9.79 0.21 12.78
N ALA A 29 -9.57 1.43 13.27
CA ALA A 29 -10.36 2.00 14.35
C ALA A 29 -11.84 2.17 13.97
N ALA A 30 -12.11 2.56 12.71
CA ALA A 30 -13.47 2.68 12.19
C ALA A 30 -14.08 1.34 11.75
N HIS A 31 -13.24 0.37 11.36
CA HIS A 31 -13.64 -0.94 10.86
C HIS A 31 -12.80 -2.06 11.50
N PRO A 32 -13.07 -2.43 12.76
CA PRO A 32 -12.23 -3.36 13.52
C PRO A 32 -12.13 -4.78 12.94
N HIS A 33 -13.11 -5.17 12.12
CA HIS A 33 -13.14 -6.49 11.47
C HIS A 33 -12.38 -6.53 10.13
N ALA A 34 -11.87 -5.39 9.66
CA ALA A 34 -11.13 -5.35 8.41
C ALA A 34 -9.76 -6.02 8.57
N ASP A 35 -9.34 -6.76 7.55
CA ASP A 35 -8.01 -7.37 7.52
C ASP A 35 -6.92 -6.29 7.34
N PRO A 36 -5.95 -6.18 8.27
CA PRO A 36 -4.94 -5.11 8.24
C PRO A 36 -4.10 -5.09 6.96
N ASP A 37 -3.78 -6.25 6.40
CA ASP A 37 -2.97 -6.36 5.19
C ASP A 37 -3.74 -5.89 3.96
N ASN A 38 -5.02 -6.25 3.86
CA ASN A 38 -5.93 -5.76 2.83
C ASN A 38 -6.11 -4.23 2.92
N VAL A 39 -6.24 -3.68 4.13
CA VAL A 39 -6.32 -2.22 4.33
C VAL A 39 -5.05 -1.54 3.86
N ARG A 40 -3.88 -2.01 4.32
CA ARG A 40 -2.58 -1.48 3.91
C ARG A 40 -2.37 -1.56 2.40
N HIS A 41 -2.63 -2.71 1.81
CA HIS A 41 -2.47 -2.93 0.38
C HIS A 41 -3.37 -2.00 -0.44
N THR A 42 -4.64 -1.89 -0.06
CA THR A 42 -5.60 -0.99 -0.71
C THR A 42 -5.14 0.47 -0.64
N LEU A 43 -4.68 0.93 0.52
CA LEU A 43 -4.19 2.30 0.67
C LEU A 43 -2.98 2.60 -0.22
N ILE A 44 -2.07 1.64 -0.41
CA ILE A 44 -0.94 1.77 -1.35
C ILE A 44 -1.45 1.85 -2.79
N LEU A 45 -2.42 1.01 -3.16
CA LEU A 45 -3.01 1.02 -4.50
C LEU A 45 -3.70 2.35 -4.83
N LEU A 46 -4.34 2.98 -3.84
CA LEU A 46 -5.02 4.27 -4.02
C LEU A 46 -4.08 5.44 -4.33
N GLU A 47 -2.77 5.31 -4.07
CA GLU A 47 -1.77 6.32 -4.43
C GLU A 47 -1.30 6.22 -5.89
N GLN A 48 -1.70 5.16 -6.61
CA GLN A 48 -1.33 4.94 -8.01
C GLN A 48 -2.34 5.60 -8.96
N PRO A 49 -1.93 5.94 -10.20
CA PRO A 49 -2.89 6.38 -11.19
C PRO A 49 -3.90 5.26 -11.52
N PRO A 50 -5.09 5.62 -12.03
CA PRO A 50 -6.20 4.68 -12.12
C PRO A 50 -5.91 3.40 -12.91
N LEU A 51 -5.12 3.52 -13.99
CA LEU A 51 -4.80 2.40 -14.87
C LEU A 51 -3.90 1.37 -14.18
N GLU A 52 -2.83 1.83 -13.52
CA GLU A 52 -1.89 1.00 -12.77
C GLU A 52 -2.58 0.32 -11.59
N ARG A 53 -3.46 1.05 -10.89
CA ARG A 53 -4.28 0.51 -9.81
C ARG A 53 -5.19 -0.62 -10.30
N LEU A 54 -5.86 -0.42 -11.43
CA LEU A 54 -6.74 -1.43 -12.03
C LEU A 54 -5.94 -2.68 -12.42
N GLN A 55 -4.83 -2.50 -13.14
CA GLN A 55 -3.96 -3.60 -13.56
C GLN A 55 -3.48 -4.45 -12.38
N ARG A 56 -3.00 -3.81 -11.29
CA ARG A 56 -2.56 -4.54 -10.09
C ARG A 56 -3.68 -5.26 -9.36
N SER A 57 -4.86 -4.66 -9.30
CA SER A 57 -6.03 -5.29 -8.68
C SER A 57 -6.46 -6.56 -9.43
N LEU A 58 -6.45 -6.50 -10.77
CA LEU A 58 -6.76 -7.64 -11.63
C LEU A 58 -5.72 -8.76 -11.51
N ILE A 59 -4.43 -8.43 -11.45
CA ILE A 59 -3.34 -9.40 -11.23
C ILE A 59 -3.55 -10.13 -9.89
N ARG A 60 -3.85 -9.38 -8.82
CA ARG A 60 -4.10 -9.97 -7.51
C ARG A 60 -5.30 -10.92 -7.52
N GLY A 61 -6.40 -10.51 -8.14
CA GLY A 61 -7.58 -11.37 -8.31
C GLY A 61 -7.27 -12.66 -9.08
N ARG A 62 -6.45 -12.59 -10.13
CA ARG A 62 -5.98 -13.77 -10.88
C ARG A 62 -5.12 -14.69 -10.03
N ALA A 63 -4.18 -14.14 -9.25
CA ALA A 63 -3.32 -14.95 -8.37
C ALA A 63 -4.14 -15.71 -7.31
N THR A 64 -5.13 -15.05 -6.70
CA THR A 64 -6.06 -15.70 -5.76
C THR A 64 -6.89 -16.79 -6.44
N ALA A 65 -7.30 -16.61 -7.70
CA ALA A 65 -8.05 -17.63 -8.44
C ALA A 65 -7.21 -18.88 -8.77
N ILE A 66 -5.92 -18.70 -9.09
CA ILE A 66 -5.00 -19.82 -9.37
C ILE A 66 -4.76 -20.67 -8.13
N TYR A 67 -4.62 -20.05 -6.96
CA TYR A 67 -4.34 -20.74 -5.69
C TYR A 67 -5.54 -21.48 -5.08
N ARG A 68 -6.74 -21.33 -5.68
CA ARG A 68 -7.99 -21.96 -5.22
C ARG A 68 -8.38 -23.21 -6.03
N LYS A 69 -7.57 -23.61 -7.01
CA LYS A 69 -7.66 -24.91 -7.71
C LYS A 69 -6.78 -25.93 -7.02
#